data_AF-A0A089HQ08-F1
#
_entry.id   AF-A0A089HQ08-F1
#
_cell.length_a   1.000
_cell.length_b   1.000
_cell.length_c   1.000
_cell.angle_alpha   90.00
_cell.angle_beta   90.00
_cell.angle_gamma   90.00
#
_symmetry.space_group_name_H-M   'P 1'
#
loop_
_entity.id
_entity.type
_entity.pdbx_description
1 polymer ?
#
loop_
_entity_poly.entity_id
_entity_poly.type
_entity_poly.pdbx_seq_one_letter_code
_entity_poly.pdbx_strand_id
1 'polypeptide(L)'
;MYDWINKRSLVEYIAQEDQMEFEHKDFRFEKIVTESTPGDITSLAQFFMAGSIWLNDNFQIGIPVHDEEVLKLVVSEVAPHFKEVKQCMAQGEVNVIYMKNVKPGSKMLFASAKNGVLPVMADLYRHRDLSNWYIGRKRNVLHYTVNGNALQSYSIPGTSALRTVLEKAFWGRDEPYVLLPTGWIFDDSLRDSAALRFFAGFVPCLTLVIDADSNEVITLQLSREESRHQIRLNSARPNPPRRNKDHLYLDIGRGLVYVINLAGQSPILNWDELKESTIYSLSKNQKYAEFDHEHGVSLPEGRGLFFSEEWVQAMIDTVNRELNIKRN
;
A
#
# COMPACT_ATOMS: atom_id res chain seq x y z
N MET A 1 21.99 -18.25 -0.97
CA MET A 1 20.64 -17.93 -0.47
C MET A 1 20.35 -18.82 0.72
N TYR A 2 19.89 -18.24 1.83
CA TYR A 2 19.70 -18.94 3.11
C TYR A 2 18.63 -20.03 3.02
N ASP A 3 18.69 -21.03 3.89
CA ASP A 3 17.77 -22.18 3.92
C ASP A 3 16.36 -21.82 4.43
N TRP A 4 16.26 -20.76 5.23
CA TRP A 4 15.03 -20.20 5.77
C TRP A 4 14.33 -19.21 4.83
N ILE A 5 14.83 -19.05 3.60
CA ILE A 5 14.22 -18.26 2.53
C ILE A 5 13.71 -19.15 1.41
N ASN A 6 12.48 -18.91 0.97
CA ASN A 6 11.92 -19.57 -0.21
C ASN A 6 12.70 -19.13 -1.45
N LYS A 7 13.25 -20.11 -2.17
CA LYS A 7 14.08 -19.89 -3.37
C LYS A 7 13.27 -19.65 -4.65
N ARG A 8 11.98 -19.34 -4.51
CA ARG A 8 11.04 -19.12 -5.61
C ARG A 8 10.25 -17.85 -5.33
N SER A 9 9.80 -17.23 -6.40
CA SER A 9 8.85 -16.12 -6.36
C SER A 9 7.62 -16.53 -7.16
N LEU A 10 6.43 -16.23 -6.65
CA LEU A 10 5.21 -16.39 -7.42
C LEU A 10 5.10 -15.22 -8.40
N VAL A 11 4.72 -15.57 -9.63
CA VAL A 11 4.47 -14.61 -10.69
C VAL A 11 3.00 -14.72 -11.06
N GLU A 12 2.32 -13.59 -11.13
CA GLU A 12 0.95 -13.51 -11.62
C GLU A 12 0.93 -12.70 -12.90
N TYR A 13 0.32 -13.28 -13.92
CA TYR A 13 0.13 -12.63 -15.21
C TYR A 13 -1.22 -11.95 -15.21
N ILE A 14 -1.21 -10.61 -15.26
CA ILE A 14 -2.45 -9.82 -15.31
C ILE A 14 -2.67 -9.40 -16.76
N ALA A 15 -3.76 -9.89 -17.36
CA ALA A 15 -4.12 -9.61 -18.75
C ALA A 15 -5.04 -8.39 -18.93
N GLN A 16 -5.58 -7.84 -17.84
CA GLN A 16 -6.60 -6.81 -17.83
C GLN A 16 -6.51 -6.06 -16.50
N GLU A 17 -6.26 -4.75 -16.51
CA GLU A 17 -6.44 -3.92 -15.32
C GLU A 17 -7.94 -3.62 -15.18
N ASP A 18 -8.54 -4.02 -14.06
CA ASP A 18 -9.88 -3.58 -13.67
C ASP A 18 -9.90 -2.04 -13.64
N GLN A 19 -10.99 -1.46 -14.16
CA GLN A 19 -11.23 -0.02 -13.98
C GLN A 19 -11.23 0.28 -12.48
N MET A 20 -10.41 1.23 -12.05
CA MET A 20 -10.53 1.78 -10.71
C MET A 20 -11.87 2.53 -10.63
N GLU A 21 -12.87 1.91 -10.03
CA GLU A 21 -14.09 2.58 -9.64
C GLU A 21 -13.77 3.47 -8.43
N PHE A 22 -13.66 4.77 -8.70
CA PHE A 22 -13.57 5.79 -7.65
C PHE A 22 -14.97 6.07 -7.12
N GLU A 23 -15.53 5.13 -6.35
CA GLU A 23 -16.68 5.46 -5.53
C GLU A 23 -16.24 6.41 -4.41
N HIS A 24 -16.77 7.63 -4.43
CA HIS A 24 -16.71 8.52 -3.27
C HIS A 24 -17.61 7.92 -2.17
N LYS A 25 -17.07 7.00 -1.39
CA LYS A 25 -17.78 6.48 -0.21
C LYS A 25 -17.84 7.60 0.83
N ASP A 26 -19.05 7.98 1.22
CA ASP A 26 -19.27 8.90 2.34
C ASP A 26 -18.65 8.30 3.62
N PHE A 27 -17.61 8.95 4.13
CA PHE A 27 -17.01 8.61 5.41
C PHE A 27 -17.13 9.78 6.38
N ARG A 28 -17.27 9.46 7.67
CA ARG A 28 -17.27 10.47 8.75
C ARG A 28 -16.40 10.01 9.91
N PHE A 29 -15.83 10.97 10.61
CA PHE A 29 -15.04 10.73 11.82
C PHE A 29 -15.83 11.15 13.05
N GLU A 30 -15.87 10.27 14.04
CA GLU A 30 -16.47 10.54 15.35
C GLU A 30 -15.43 10.34 16.44
N LYS A 31 -15.40 11.23 17.43
CA LYS A 31 -14.47 11.11 18.57
C LYS A 31 -15.04 10.12 19.58
N ILE A 32 -14.20 9.20 20.07
CA ILE A 32 -14.52 8.31 21.17
C ILE A 32 -13.96 8.90 22.47
N VAL A 33 -14.78 8.94 23.51
CA VAL A 33 -14.31 9.25 24.87
C VAL A 33 -13.93 7.93 25.53
N THR A 34 -12.64 7.76 25.78
CA THR A 34 -12.13 6.61 26.55
C THR A 34 -12.08 6.95 28.03
N GLU A 35 -12.25 5.95 28.88
CA GLU A 35 -12.11 6.07 30.33
C GLU A 35 -10.69 6.51 30.78
N SER A 36 -10.50 6.64 32.09
CA SER A 36 -9.19 6.85 32.70
C SER A 36 -8.19 5.77 32.26
N THR A 37 -6.90 6.10 32.30
CA THR A 37 -5.82 5.16 31.98
C THR A 37 -6.00 3.85 32.77
N PRO A 38 -6.00 2.67 32.10
CA PRO A 38 -6.09 1.37 32.78
C PRO A 38 -4.98 1.16 33.81
N GLY A 39 -5.19 0.25 34.75
CA GLY A 39 -4.20 -0.11 35.77
C GLY A 39 -3.13 -1.10 35.30
N ASP A 40 -3.36 -1.76 34.17
CA ASP A 40 -2.52 -2.78 33.57
C ASP A 40 -2.36 -2.53 32.04
N ILE A 41 -1.56 -3.37 31.39
CA ILE A 41 -1.32 -3.30 29.94
C ILE A 41 -1.23 -4.71 29.36
N THR A 42 -2.01 -4.98 28.31
CA THR A 42 -2.04 -6.28 27.65
C THR A 42 -0.99 -6.38 26.54
N SER A 43 -0.69 -7.60 26.07
CA SER A 43 0.19 -7.81 24.92
C SER A 43 -0.32 -7.13 23.65
N LEU A 44 -1.64 -7.05 23.48
CA LEU A 44 -2.29 -6.36 22.37
C LEU A 44 -2.02 -4.85 22.44
N ALA A 45 -2.21 -4.24 23.62
CA ALA A 45 -1.90 -2.83 23.85
C ALA A 45 -0.41 -2.53 23.65
N GLN A 46 0.48 -3.37 24.22
CA GLN A 46 1.93 -3.27 24.05
C GLN A 46 2.33 -3.26 22.56
N PHE A 47 1.76 -4.17 21.76
CA PHE A 47 2.04 -4.26 20.33
C PHE A 47 1.79 -2.94 19.60
N PHE A 48 0.57 -2.40 19.75
CA PHE A 48 0.19 -1.17 19.05
C PHE A 48 0.83 0.09 19.64
N MET A 49 1.18 0.10 20.93
CA MET A 49 1.84 1.24 21.57
C MET A 49 3.35 1.33 21.26
N ALA A 50 4.03 0.22 20.97
CA ALA A 50 5.48 0.17 20.86
C ALA A 50 6.04 1.18 19.84
N GLY A 51 5.45 1.26 18.65
CA GLY A 51 5.86 2.22 17.62
C GLY A 51 5.71 3.67 18.09
N SER A 52 4.56 4.01 18.69
CA SER A 52 4.35 5.36 19.23
C SER A 52 5.30 5.71 20.37
N ILE A 53 5.72 4.76 21.19
CA ILE A 53 6.59 5.02 22.35
C ILE A 53 8.07 5.07 21.95
N TRP A 54 8.53 4.16 21.09
CA TRP A 54 9.95 4.03 20.79
C TRP A 54 10.40 4.79 19.55
N LEU A 55 9.51 5.00 18.58
CA LEU A 55 9.88 5.60 17.30
C LEU A 55 9.42 7.06 17.20
N ASN A 56 8.12 7.34 17.41
CA ASN A 56 7.59 8.70 17.35
C ASN A 56 6.26 8.84 18.09
N ASP A 57 6.19 9.76 19.05
CA ASP A 57 4.97 10.05 19.81
C ASP A 57 3.77 10.43 18.93
N ASN A 58 4.02 10.97 17.74
CA ASN A 58 3.00 11.38 16.78
C ASN A 58 2.53 10.27 15.83
N PHE A 59 2.97 9.01 15.99
CA PHE A 59 2.44 7.90 15.20
C PHE A 59 0.92 7.79 15.37
N GLN A 60 0.21 7.84 14.24
CA GLN A 60 -1.21 7.52 14.18
C GLN A 60 -1.35 6.04 13.84
N ILE A 61 -2.10 5.33 14.67
CA ILE A 61 -2.42 3.92 14.48
C ILE A 61 -3.84 3.84 13.96
N GLY A 62 -4.07 3.08 12.91
CA GLY A 62 -5.41 2.74 12.41
C GLY A 62 -5.59 1.23 12.48
N ILE A 63 -6.60 0.76 13.20
CA ILE A 63 -6.95 -0.66 13.26
C ILE A 63 -8.31 -0.86 12.59
N PRO A 64 -8.38 -1.69 11.52
CA PRO A 64 -9.64 -2.18 10.97
C PRO A 64 -10.50 -2.90 12.01
N VAL A 65 -11.81 -2.65 12.03
CA VAL A 65 -12.72 -3.20 13.06
C VAL A 65 -14.05 -3.69 12.48
N HIS A 66 -14.03 -4.30 11.29
CA HIS A 66 -15.23 -4.89 10.67
C HIS A 66 -15.80 -6.08 11.45
N ASP A 67 -14.99 -6.72 12.30
CA ASP A 67 -15.40 -7.82 13.16
C ASP A 67 -15.69 -7.28 14.58
N GLU A 68 -16.84 -7.66 15.14
CA GLU A 68 -17.29 -7.18 16.45
C GLU A 68 -16.35 -7.57 17.61
N GLU A 69 -15.71 -8.74 17.53
CA GLU A 69 -14.73 -9.19 18.52
C GLU A 69 -13.49 -8.30 18.46
N VAL A 70 -13.01 -8.00 17.24
CA VAL A 70 -11.89 -7.06 17.04
C VAL A 70 -12.24 -5.69 17.57
N LEU A 71 -13.42 -5.15 17.24
CA LEU A 71 -13.88 -3.85 17.75
C LEU A 71 -13.85 -3.83 19.28
N LYS A 72 -14.41 -4.86 19.92
CA LYS A 72 -14.44 -4.98 21.38
C LYS A 72 -13.04 -4.99 21.96
N LEU A 73 -12.14 -5.84 21.45
CA LEU A 73 -10.75 -5.94 21.92
C LEU A 73 -10.00 -4.62 21.77
N VAL A 74 -10.12 -3.95 20.62
CA VAL A 74 -9.45 -2.67 20.36
C VAL A 74 -9.97 -1.58 21.31
N VAL A 75 -11.29 -1.48 21.49
CA VAL A 75 -11.91 -0.46 22.35
C VAL A 75 -11.62 -0.72 23.84
N SER A 76 -11.57 -1.97 24.29
CA SER A 76 -11.34 -2.29 25.71
C SER A 76 -9.86 -2.34 26.10
N GLU A 77 -8.97 -2.81 25.23
CA GLU A 77 -7.57 -3.04 25.59
C GLU A 77 -6.61 -2.02 25.00
N VAL A 78 -6.87 -1.46 23.81
CA VAL A 78 -5.90 -0.60 23.11
C VAL A 78 -6.25 0.88 23.25
N ALA A 79 -7.47 1.25 22.83
CA ALA A 79 -7.95 2.63 22.81
C ALA A 79 -7.79 3.38 24.15
N PRO A 80 -8.02 2.75 25.33
CA PRO A 80 -7.90 3.45 26.62
C PRO A 80 -6.48 3.96 26.91
N HIS A 81 -5.47 3.48 26.19
CA HIS A 81 -4.10 3.96 26.34
C HIS A 81 -3.76 5.22 25.52
N PHE A 82 -4.66 5.70 24.66
CA PHE A 82 -4.44 6.84 23.77
C PHE A 82 -5.30 8.05 24.13
N LYS A 83 -4.76 9.26 23.92
CA LYS A 83 -5.48 10.52 24.20
C LYS A 83 -6.49 10.85 23.12
N GLU A 84 -6.14 10.60 21.87
CA GLU A 84 -6.98 10.91 20.71
C GLU A 84 -7.45 9.61 20.08
N VAL A 85 -8.74 9.31 20.25
CA VAL A 85 -9.38 8.14 19.66
C VAL A 85 -10.54 8.62 18.79
N LYS A 86 -10.55 8.19 17.54
CA LYS A 86 -11.59 8.49 16.55
C LYS A 86 -12.02 7.21 15.86
N GLN A 87 -13.32 7.05 15.63
CA GLN A 87 -13.83 6.02 14.74
C GLN A 87 -14.14 6.62 13.37
N CYS A 88 -13.74 5.92 12.32
CA CYS A 88 -14.14 6.21 10.95
C CYS A 88 -15.33 5.33 10.59
N MET A 89 -16.45 5.98 10.30
CA MET A 89 -17.68 5.32 9.85
C MET A 89 -17.75 5.42 8.33
N ALA A 90 -18.10 4.33 7.64
CA ALA A 90 -18.61 4.41 6.28
C ALA A 90 -19.82 3.49 6.13
N GLN A 91 -20.82 3.92 5.36
CA GLN A 91 -22.07 3.17 5.15
C GLN A 91 -22.80 2.79 6.46
N GLY A 92 -22.61 3.57 7.53
CA GLY A 92 -23.24 3.34 8.84
C GLY A 92 -22.48 2.37 9.76
N GLU A 93 -21.37 1.78 9.29
CA GLU A 93 -20.55 0.84 10.06
C GLU A 93 -19.21 1.42 10.46
N VAL A 94 -18.66 0.95 11.59
CA VAL A 94 -17.32 1.34 12.04
C VAL A 94 -16.28 0.57 11.22
N ASN A 95 -15.50 1.28 10.40
CA ASN A 95 -14.48 0.64 9.57
C ASN A 95 -13.12 0.59 10.25
N VAL A 96 -12.70 1.70 10.88
CA VAL A 96 -11.36 1.86 11.43
C VAL A 96 -11.40 2.66 12.73
N ILE A 97 -10.69 2.19 13.75
CA ILE A 97 -10.37 2.99 14.94
C ILE A 97 -8.98 3.61 14.77
N TYR A 98 -8.95 4.94 14.74
CA TYR A 98 -7.73 5.73 14.73
C TYR A 98 -7.36 6.19 16.12
N MET A 99 -6.09 6.00 16.47
CA MET A 99 -5.53 6.31 17.78
C MET A 99 -4.24 7.09 17.62
N LYS A 100 -4.05 8.11 18.45
CA LYS A 100 -2.83 8.92 18.47
C LYS A 100 -2.51 9.38 19.89
N ASN A 101 -1.23 9.62 20.15
CA ASN A 101 -0.69 10.17 21.39
C ASN A 101 -0.97 9.30 22.62
N VAL A 102 -0.03 8.41 22.96
CA VAL A 102 -0.10 7.55 24.14
C VAL A 102 -0.20 8.38 25.43
N LYS A 103 -1.11 8.02 26.34
CA LYS A 103 -1.30 8.67 27.65
C LYS A 103 -0.02 8.50 28.52
N PRO A 104 0.37 9.49 29.35
CA PRO A 104 1.55 9.38 30.20
C PRO A 104 1.54 8.17 31.14
N GLY A 105 0.40 7.86 31.76
CA GLY A 105 0.26 6.68 32.63
C GLY A 105 0.50 5.37 31.87
N SER A 106 0.01 5.27 30.64
CA SER A 106 0.27 4.11 29.77
C SER A 106 1.73 3.96 29.39
N LYS A 107 2.47 5.07 29.19
CA LYS A 107 3.93 5.03 28.98
C LYS A 107 4.66 4.44 30.18
N MET A 108 4.22 4.80 31.40
CA MET A 108 4.78 4.25 32.64
C MET A 108 4.50 2.74 32.77
N LEU A 109 3.27 2.31 32.48
CA LEU A 109 2.91 0.89 32.47
C LEU A 109 3.70 0.09 31.43
N PHE A 110 3.86 0.65 30.23
CA PHE A 110 4.64 0.04 29.17
C PHE A 110 6.12 -0.14 29.59
N ALA A 111 6.70 0.87 30.25
CA ALA A 111 8.09 0.80 30.73
C ALA A 111 8.28 -0.17 31.91
N SER A 112 7.26 -0.39 32.73
CA SER A 112 7.32 -1.32 33.88
C SER A 112 6.94 -2.76 33.54
N ALA A 113 6.26 -2.99 32.42
CA ALA A 113 5.89 -4.31 31.96
C ALA A 113 7.15 -5.15 31.61
N LYS A 114 7.21 -6.37 32.14
CA LYS A 114 8.29 -7.35 31.88
C LYS A 114 7.81 -8.60 31.15
N ASN A 115 6.56 -8.58 30.71
CA ASN A 115 5.84 -9.70 30.11
C ASN A 115 5.26 -9.31 28.76
N GLY A 116 4.61 -10.28 28.09
CA GLY A 116 3.92 -10.04 26.82
C GLY A 116 4.88 -9.89 25.65
N VAL A 117 4.51 -9.05 24.70
CA VAL A 117 5.15 -8.96 23.38
C VAL A 117 6.37 -8.04 23.34
N LEU A 118 6.74 -7.40 24.45
CA LEU A 118 7.84 -6.44 24.48
C LEU A 118 9.19 -6.98 23.98
N PRO A 119 9.63 -8.22 24.28
CA PRO A 119 10.86 -8.76 23.71
C PRO A 119 10.82 -8.87 22.19
N VAL A 120 9.65 -9.22 21.64
CA VAL A 120 9.41 -9.26 20.19
C VAL A 120 9.47 -7.86 19.60
N MET A 121 8.80 -6.89 20.22
CA MET A 121 8.83 -5.51 19.73
C MET A 121 10.23 -4.90 19.82
N ALA A 122 10.99 -5.21 20.87
CA ALA A 122 12.35 -4.70 21.05
C ALA A 122 13.31 -5.26 19.99
N ASP A 123 13.11 -6.50 19.58
CA ASP A 123 13.83 -7.08 18.45
C ASP A 123 13.35 -6.53 17.10
N LEU A 124 12.06 -6.21 16.93
CA LEU A 124 11.56 -5.51 15.74
C LEU A 124 12.13 -4.09 15.62
N TYR A 125 12.30 -3.40 16.74
CA TYR A 125 12.76 -2.01 16.82
C TYR A 125 14.11 -1.87 17.53
N ARG A 126 15.18 -2.47 16.96
CA ARG A 126 16.50 -2.55 17.62
C ARG A 126 17.14 -1.18 17.85
N HIS A 127 16.77 -0.19 17.03
CA HIS A 127 17.12 1.21 17.26
C HIS A 127 15.92 2.14 17.04
N ARG A 128 16.02 3.35 17.57
CA ARG A 128 14.95 4.37 17.50
C ARG A 128 15.13 5.36 16.34
N ASP A 129 16.20 5.19 15.58
CA ASP A 129 16.49 6.06 14.45
C ASP A 129 15.60 5.73 13.25
N LEU A 130 14.87 6.75 12.79
CA LEU A 130 14.00 6.71 11.60
C LEU A 130 14.62 7.45 10.41
N SER A 131 15.80 8.05 10.57
CA SER A 131 16.46 8.86 9.54
C SER A 131 16.67 8.08 8.23
N ASN A 132 16.93 6.78 8.35
CA ASN A 132 17.10 5.89 7.22
C ASN A 132 15.80 5.55 6.49
N TRP A 133 14.61 5.86 7.01
CA TRP A 133 13.37 5.53 6.30
C TRP A 133 13.16 6.38 5.04
N TYR A 134 13.69 7.60 5.02
CA TYR A 134 13.60 8.51 3.89
C TYR A 134 14.98 8.89 3.38
N ILE A 135 15.47 8.18 2.36
CA ILE A 135 16.79 8.42 1.77
C ILE A 135 16.77 9.45 0.62
N GLY A 136 15.64 10.10 0.37
CA GLY A 136 15.49 11.13 -0.67
C GLY A 136 15.70 10.63 -2.11
N ARG A 137 15.85 9.31 -2.32
CA ARG A 137 16.05 8.66 -3.61
C ARG A 137 15.20 7.40 -3.72
N LYS A 138 14.95 6.97 -4.97
CA LYS A 138 14.30 5.67 -5.24
C LYS A 138 15.22 4.54 -4.76
N ARG A 139 14.69 3.66 -3.90
CA ARG A 139 15.38 2.43 -3.46
C ARG A 139 15.31 1.38 -4.55
N ASN A 140 16.40 0.62 -4.69
CA ASN A 140 16.33 -0.69 -5.33
C ASN A 140 15.91 -1.70 -4.26
N VAL A 141 14.79 -2.40 -4.45
CA VAL A 141 14.22 -3.27 -3.41
C VAL A 141 14.15 -4.72 -3.87
N LEU A 142 14.49 -5.63 -2.96
CA LEU A 142 14.37 -7.07 -3.14
C LEU A 142 13.28 -7.61 -2.22
N HIS A 143 12.56 -8.62 -2.69
CA HIS A 143 11.50 -9.28 -1.93
C HIS A 143 11.87 -10.75 -1.70
N TYR A 144 11.80 -11.20 -0.45
CA TYR A 144 12.02 -12.59 -0.10
C TYR A 144 10.93 -13.12 0.80
N THR A 145 10.32 -14.23 0.40
CA THR A 145 9.37 -14.97 1.23
C THR A 145 10.12 -15.83 2.24
N VAL A 146 9.72 -15.75 3.49
CA VAL A 146 10.30 -16.52 4.60
C VAL A 146 9.69 -17.92 4.63
N ASN A 147 10.54 -18.94 4.75
CA ASN A 147 10.12 -20.30 5.04
C ASN A 147 9.91 -20.46 6.55
N GLY A 148 8.70 -20.17 7.04
CA GLY A 148 8.38 -20.25 8.47
C GLY A 148 8.66 -21.62 9.10
N ASN A 149 8.56 -22.72 8.33
CA ASN A 149 8.85 -24.08 8.81
C ASN A 149 10.34 -24.33 9.11
N ALA A 150 11.23 -23.50 8.54
CA ALA A 150 12.67 -23.58 8.82
C ALA A 150 13.06 -22.78 10.08
N LEU A 151 12.15 -21.98 10.64
CA LEU A 151 12.41 -21.17 11.83
C LEU A 151 11.99 -21.90 13.09
N GLN A 152 12.79 -21.76 14.14
CA GLN A 152 12.40 -22.26 15.46
C GLN A 152 11.23 -21.42 15.99
N SER A 153 10.16 -22.06 16.46
CA SER A 153 9.01 -21.34 17.03
C SER A 153 9.42 -20.44 18.21
N TYR A 154 8.77 -19.28 18.33
CA TYR A 154 8.88 -18.38 19.46
C TYR A 154 7.47 -18.04 19.96
N SER A 155 7.03 -18.66 21.04
CA SER A 155 5.69 -18.47 21.60
C SER A 155 5.74 -17.63 22.87
N ILE A 156 4.82 -16.68 22.99
CA ILE A 156 4.65 -15.82 24.17
C ILE A 156 3.24 -16.09 24.74
N PRO A 157 3.12 -16.47 26.02
CA PRO A 157 1.82 -16.58 26.69
C PRO A 157 1.03 -15.26 26.67
N GLY A 158 -0.30 -15.35 26.62
CA GLY A 158 -1.16 -14.16 26.68
C GLY A 158 -1.11 -13.28 25.43
N THR A 159 -0.87 -13.89 24.25
CA THR A 159 -0.90 -13.21 22.94
C THR A 159 -2.10 -13.60 22.08
N SER A 160 -3.09 -14.33 22.61
CA SER A 160 -4.29 -14.75 21.85
C SER A 160 -5.05 -13.58 21.27
N ALA A 161 -5.35 -12.55 22.07
CA ALA A 161 -6.02 -11.33 21.59
C ALA A 161 -5.25 -10.62 20.47
N LEU A 162 -3.91 -10.58 20.56
CA LEU A 162 -3.06 -10.04 19.49
C LEU A 162 -3.19 -10.84 18.20
N ARG A 163 -3.15 -12.18 18.29
CA ARG A 163 -3.32 -13.05 17.11
C ARG A 163 -4.69 -12.85 16.48
N THR A 164 -5.76 -12.88 17.28
CA THR A 164 -7.14 -12.64 16.83
C THR A 164 -7.26 -11.31 16.08
N VAL A 165 -6.71 -10.23 16.64
CA VAL A 165 -6.76 -8.90 15.99
C VAL A 165 -5.94 -8.91 14.70
N LEU A 166 -4.72 -9.45 14.68
CA LEU A 166 -3.90 -9.49 13.46
C LEU A 166 -4.59 -10.30 12.35
N GLU A 167 -5.13 -11.47 12.69
CA GLU A 167 -5.84 -12.37 11.78
C GLU A 167 -7.08 -11.71 11.18
N LYS A 168 -7.99 -11.25 12.03
CA LYS A 168 -9.31 -10.77 11.61
C LYS A 168 -9.31 -9.35 11.06
N ALA A 169 -8.46 -8.47 11.60
CA ALA A 169 -8.42 -7.08 11.17
C ALA A 169 -7.62 -6.91 9.86
N PHE A 170 -6.54 -7.67 9.68
CA PHE A 170 -5.60 -7.41 8.60
C PHE A 170 -5.51 -8.52 7.56
N TRP A 171 -5.60 -9.81 7.92
CA TRP A 171 -5.42 -10.90 6.94
C TRP A 171 -6.67 -11.29 6.17
N GLY A 172 -7.84 -10.78 6.57
CA GLY A 172 -9.08 -10.89 5.80
C GLY A 172 -9.15 -9.93 4.61
N ARG A 173 -8.13 -9.09 4.40
CA ARG A 173 -8.06 -8.08 3.35
C ARG A 173 -7.01 -8.45 2.30
N ASP A 174 -7.17 -7.92 1.10
CA ASP A 174 -6.24 -8.15 -0.03
C ASP A 174 -4.88 -7.44 0.14
N GLU A 175 -4.72 -6.64 1.21
CA GLU A 175 -3.50 -5.89 1.49
C GLU A 175 -2.70 -6.50 2.66
N PRO A 176 -1.37 -6.62 2.54
CA PRO A 176 -0.54 -7.09 3.65
C PRO A 176 -0.51 -6.08 4.80
N TYR A 177 -0.42 -6.58 6.03
CA TYR A 177 -0.06 -5.74 7.16
C TYR A 177 1.45 -5.49 7.16
N VAL A 178 1.84 -4.22 7.19
CA VAL A 178 3.23 -3.79 7.01
C VAL A 178 3.81 -3.38 8.36
N LEU A 179 4.89 -4.05 8.76
CA LEU A 179 5.76 -3.65 9.86
C LEU A 179 7.04 -3.03 9.31
N LEU A 180 7.56 -2.04 10.02
CA LEU A 180 8.77 -1.30 9.65
C LEU A 180 9.87 -1.60 10.67
N PRO A 181 10.60 -2.72 10.53
CA PRO A 181 11.69 -3.03 11.43
C PRO A 181 12.78 -1.95 11.39
N THR A 182 13.55 -1.84 12.47
CA THR A 182 14.73 -0.98 12.55
C THR A 182 15.94 -1.81 13.00
N GLY A 183 17.05 -1.69 12.28
CA GLY A 183 18.31 -2.39 12.60
C GLY A 183 18.33 -3.85 12.19
N TRP A 184 17.42 -4.26 11.31
CA TRP A 184 17.44 -5.59 10.71
C TRP A 184 18.32 -5.60 9.47
N ILE A 185 19.29 -6.51 9.45
CA ILE A 185 20.13 -6.79 8.29
C ILE A 185 19.75 -8.17 7.75
N PHE A 186 19.66 -8.29 6.43
CA PHE A 186 19.33 -9.56 5.78
C PHE A 186 20.55 -10.49 5.69
N ASP A 187 20.87 -11.11 6.81
CA ASP A 187 21.89 -12.15 6.90
C ASP A 187 21.35 -13.43 7.56
N ASP A 188 22.18 -14.46 7.67
CA ASP A 188 21.75 -15.75 8.24
C ASP A 188 21.30 -15.61 9.71
N SER A 189 21.81 -14.63 10.45
CA SER A 189 21.46 -14.40 11.85
C SER A 189 20.03 -13.88 12.03
N LEU A 190 19.43 -13.32 10.98
CA LEU A 190 18.06 -12.81 11.05
C LEU A 190 17.04 -13.91 11.35
N ARG A 191 17.33 -15.18 11.02
CA ARG A 191 16.48 -16.33 11.39
C ARG A 191 16.29 -16.49 12.91
N ASP A 192 17.23 -15.97 13.69
CA ASP A 192 17.22 -16.03 15.15
C ASP A 192 16.46 -14.85 15.79
N SER A 193 15.95 -13.91 14.97
CA SER A 193 15.10 -12.81 15.41
C SER A 193 13.87 -13.32 16.17
N ALA A 194 13.69 -12.84 17.40
CA ALA A 194 12.53 -13.16 18.22
C ALA A 194 11.23 -12.71 17.54
N ALA A 195 11.23 -11.52 16.93
CA ALA A 195 10.08 -11.02 16.19
C ALA A 195 9.76 -11.86 14.95
N LEU A 196 10.76 -12.14 14.11
CA LEU A 196 10.55 -12.93 12.90
C LEU A 196 9.98 -14.32 13.25
N ARG A 197 10.58 -14.99 14.24
CA ARG A 197 10.15 -16.30 14.73
C ARG A 197 8.76 -16.27 15.39
N PHE A 198 8.43 -15.18 16.08
CA PHE A 198 7.11 -15.01 16.69
C PHE A 198 6.02 -14.92 15.63
N PHE A 199 6.19 -14.04 14.64
CA PHE A 199 5.23 -13.88 13.55
C PHE A 199 5.15 -15.15 12.71
N ALA A 200 6.28 -15.81 12.41
CA ALA A 200 6.29 -17.06 11.64
C ALA A 200 5.51 -18.20 12.31
N GLY A 201 5.28 -18.12 13.63
CA GLY A 201 4.52 -19.11 14.37
C GLY A 201 3.01 -19.11 14.11
N PHE A 202 2.45 -18.07 13.49
CA PHE A 202 1.00 -17.99 13.23
C PHE A 202 0.61 -17.19 11.98
N VAL A 203 1.52 -16.40 11.38
CA VAL A 203 1.26 -15.70 10.12
C VAL A 203 1.48 -16.67 8.95
N PRO A 204 0.51 -16.83 8.03
CA PRO A 204 0.64 -17.75 6.91
C PRO A 204 1.79 -17.42 5.96
N CYS A 205 2.00 -16.13 5.67
CA CYS A 205 3.06 -15.67 4.80
C CYS A 205 3.76 -14.42 5.34
N LEU A 206 5.09 -14.48 5.34
CA LEU A 206 5.97 -13.38 5.70
C LEU A 206 6.88 -13.03 4.53
N THR A 207 6.87 -11.76 4.12
CA THR A 207 7.74 -11.25 3.06
C THR A 207 8.65 -10.15 3.61
N LEU A 208 9.95 -10.35 3.48
CA LEU A 208 10.95 -9.32 3.75
C LEU A 208 11.13 -8.45 2.51
N VAL A 209 11.07 -7.14 2.69
CA VAL A 209 11.48 -6.15 1.68
C VAL A 209 12.80 -5.58 2.12
N ILE A 210 13.79 -5.63 1.24
CA ILE A 210 15.18 -5.33 1.55
C ILE A 210 15.67 -4.24 0.62
N ASP A 211 16.39 -3.26 1.16
CA ASP A 211 17.18 -2.33 0.35
C ASP A 211 18.38 -3.08 -0.24
N ALA A 212 18.44 -3.18 -1.57
CA ALA A 212 19.48 -3.94 -2.27
C ALA A 212 20.90 -3.36 -2.07
N ASP A 213 21.00 -2.07 -1.76
CA ASP A 213 22.29 -1.38 -1.60
C ASP A 213 22.87 -1.63 -0.21
N SER A 214 22.04 -1.60 0.84
CA SER A 214 22.47 -1.72 2.24
C SER A 214 22.22 -3.09 2.86
N ASN A 215 21.42 -3.93 2.20
CA ASN A 215 20.93 -5.20 2.72
C ASN A 215 20.08 -5.05 4.01
N GLU A 216 19.61 -3.85 4.30
CA GLU A 216 18.70 -3.55 5.42
C GLU A 216 17.29 -4.05 5.09
N VAL A 217 16.64 -4.72 6.04
CA VAL A 217 15.22 -5.03 5.93
C VAL A 217 14.44 -3.76 6.24
N ILE A 218 13.79 -3.19 5.23
CA ILE A 218 13.02 -1.95 5.34
C ILE A 218 11.55 -2.22 5.66
N THR A 219 11.06 -3.42 5.39
CA THR A 219 9.67 -3.81 5.66
C THR A 219 9.55 -5.30 5.90
N LEU A 220 8.70 -5.67 6.85
CA LEU A 220 8.17 -7.02 7.01
C LEU A 220 6.67 -6.99 6.70
N GLN A 221 6.25 -7.73 5.67
CA GLN A 221 4.85 -7.86 5.28
C GLN A 221 4.26 -9.14 5.86
N LEU A 222 3.10 -9.02 6.50
CA LEU A 222 2.34 -10.12 7.09
C LEU A 222 1.07 -10.28 6.27
N SER A 223 0.91 -11.42 5.59
CA SER A 223 -0.21 -11.67 4.69
C SER A 223 -0.75 -13.10 4.81
N ARG A 224 -1.95 -13.29 4.28
CA ARG A 224 -2.57 -14.61 4.14
C ARG A 224 -1.94 -15.42 3.01
N GLU A 225 -1.56 -14.76 1.93
CA GLU A 225 -1.01 -15.37 0.72
C GLU A 225 0.37 -14.80 0.39
N GLU A 226 1.18 -15.61 -0.31
CA GLU A 226 2.46 -15.18 -0.85
C GLU A 226 2.27 -14.10 -1.91
N SER A 227 2.99 -12.99 -1.76
CA SER A 227 2.93 -11.88 -2.70
C SER A 227 3.29 -12.36 -4.10
N ARG A 228 2.40 -12.07 -5.06
CA ARG A 228 2.62 -12.41 -6.46
C ARG A 228 3.25 -11.21 -7.14
N HIS A 229 4.40 -11.42 -7.77
CA HIS A 229 4.99 -10.41 -8.65
C HIS A 229 4.12 -10.32 -9.89
N GLN A 230 3.39 -9.21 -9.99
CA GLN A 230 2.54 -8.95 -11.13
C GLN A 230 3.42 -8.67 -12.34
N ILE A 231 3.48 -9.64 -13.26
CA ILE A 231 3.99 -9.40 -14.59
C ILE A 231 2.80 -8.96 -15.42
N ARG A 232 2.77 -7.66 -15.70
CA ARG A 232 1.84 -7.10 -16.66
C ARG A 232 2.21 -7.67 -18.01
N LEU A 233 1.40 -8.59 -18.50
CA LEU A 233 1.51 -9.01 -19.88
C LEU A 233 1.17 -7.80 -20.73
N ASN A 234 1.95 -7.56 -21.77
CA ASN A 234 1.69 -6.53 -22.79
C ASN A 234 0.45 -6.90 -23.65
N SER A 235 -0.66 -7.30 -23.02
CA SER A 235 -1.97 -7.36 -23.66
C SER A 235 -2.56 -5.97 -23.89
N ALA A 236 -2.00 -4.94 -23.25
CA ALA A 236 -2.31 -3.52 -23.47
C ALA A 236 -1.21 -2.81 -24.27
N ARG A 237 -0.81 -3.34 -25.43
CA ARG A 237 -0.22 -2.43 -26.42
C ARG A 237 -1.34 -1.43 -26.75
N PRO A 238 -1.14 -0.12 -26.54
CA PRO A 238 -2.11 0.84 -27.04
C PRO A 238 -2.37 0.52 -28.50
N ASN A 239 -3.65 0.47 -28.88
CA ASN A 239 -3.98 0.26 -30.27
C ASN A 239 -3.25 1.32 -31.11
N PRO A 240 -2.83 0.98 -32.34
CA PRO A 240 -2.18 1.94 -33.21
C PRO A 240 -2.97 3.25 -33.27
N PRO A 241 -2.30 4.41 -33.28
CA PRO A 241 -2.95 5.71 -33.44
C PRO A 241 -3.90 5.66 -34.63
N ARG A 242 -5.11 6.21 -34.45
CA ARG A 242 -6.12 6.25 -35.50
C ARG A 242 -6.47 7.69 -35.79
N ARG A 243 -6.58 8.04 -37.06
CA ARG A 243 -7.05 9.35 -37.49
C ARG A 243 -8.49 9.27 -38.00
N ASN A 244 -9.30 10.25 -37.64
CA ASN A 244 -10.62 10.47 -38.25
C ASN A 244 -10.79 11.97 -38.50
N LYS A 245 -10.86 12.35 -39.78
CA LYS A 245 -10.85 13.76 -40.23
C LYS A 245 -9.66 14.52 -39.64
N ASP A 246 -9.95 15.60 -38.91
CA ASP A 246 -8.98 16.46 -38.25
C ASP A 246 -8.60 15.98 -36.84
N HIS A 247 -9.11 14.84 -36.38
CA HIS A 247 -8.83 14.33 -35.03
C HIS A 247 -7.90 13.13 -35.07
N LEU A 248 -6.90 13.15 -34.19
CA LEU A 248 -6.05 12.02 -33.86
C LEU A 248 -6.53 11.39 -32.56
N TYR A 249 -6.70 10.08 -32.60
CA TYR A 249 -7.08 9.25 -31.47
C TYR A 249 -5.83 8.49 -31.06
N LEU A 250 -5.49 8.60 -29.79
CA LEU A 250 -4.45 7.80 -29.15
C LEU A 250 -5.13 6.94 -28.11
N ASP A 251 -5.05 5.63 -28.29
CA ASP A 251 -5.35 4.70 -27.20
C ASP A 251 -4.26 4.89 -26.14
N ILE A 252 -4.66 5.32 -24.96
CA ILE A 252 -3.74 5.56 -23.85
C ILE A 252 -3.89 4.49 -22.77
N GLY A 253 -4.53 3.37 -23.13
CA GLY A 253 -4.84 2.26 -22.26
C GLY A 253 -6.05 2.53 -21.37
N ARG A 254 -6.47 1.50 -20.64
CA ARG A 254 -7.52 1.60 -19.59
C ARG A 254 -8.89 2.06 -20.08
N GLY A 255 -9.18 1.82 -21.36
CA GLY A 255 -10.40 2.33 -21.99
C GLY A 255 -10.42 3.85 -22.06
N LEU A 256 -9.26 4.52 -22.02
CA LEU A 256 -9.15 5.96 -22.19
C LEU A 256 -8.60 6.26 -23.58
N VAL A 257 -9.16 7.29 -24.20
CA VAL A 257 -8.75 7.74 -25.52
C VAL A 257 -8.42 9.22 -25.46
N TYR A 258 -7.19 9.55 -25.82
CA TYR A 258 -6.77 10.93 -25.98
C TYR A 258 -7.17 11.36 -27.40
N VAL A 259 -7.98 12.41 -27.50
CA VAL A 259 -8.44 12.95 -28.78
C VAL A 259 -7.82 14.32 -28.97
N ILE A 260 -7.06 14.47 -30.05
CA ILE A 260 -6.29 15.67 -30.36
C ILE A 260 -6.83 16.27 -31.65
N ASN A 261 -7.22 17.54 -31.61
CA ASN A 261 -7.56 18.27 -32.81
C ASN A 261 -6.27 18.70 -33.54
N LEU A 262 -6.08 18.19 -34.74
CA LEU A 262 -4.94 18.50 -35.60
C LEU A 262 -5.19 19.74 -36.48
N ALA A 263 -6.42 20.28 -36.54
CA ALA A 263 -6.74 21.44 -37.36
C ALA A 263 -5.97 22.68 -36.87
N GLY A 264 -5.07 23.20 -37.71
CA GLY A 264 -4.26 24.37 -37.36
C GLY A 264 -3.22 24.12 -36.25
N GLN A 265 -2.97 22.86 -35.87
CA GLN A 265 -1.92 22.49 -34.93
C GLN A 265 -0.56 22.51 -35.64
N SER A 266 0.43 23.18 -35.04
CA SER A 266 1.83 23.12 -35.48
C SER A 266 2.54 21.92 -34.86
N PRO A 267 3.64 21.42 -35.45
CA PRO A 267 4.49 20.45 -34.77
C PRO A 267 4.86 20.92 -33.38
N ILE A 268 4.85 20.01 -32.42
CA ILE A 268 5.08 20.27 -31.00
C ILE A 268 6.42 19.70 -30.54
N LEU A 269 7.07 20.37 -29.59
CA LEU A 269 8.26 19.87 -28.89
C LEU A 269 7.93 19.36 -27.49
N ASN A 270 6.91 19.96 -26.86
CA ASN A 270 6.43 19.59 -25.53
C ASN A 270 4.92 19.30 -25.57
N TRP A 271 4.44 18.48 -24.64
CA TRP A 271 3.04 18.03 -24.63
C TRP A 271 2.04 19.16 -24.35
N ASP A 272 2.46 20.18 -23.61
CA ASP A 272 1.67 21.37 -23.26
C ASP A 272 1.48 22.34 -24.44
N GLU A 273 2.12 22.11 -25.59
CA GLU A 273 1.93 22.88 -26.82
C GLU A 273 0.71 22.45 -27.65
N LEU A 274 -0.03 21.43 -27.20
CA LEU A 274 -1.30 21.00 -27.81
C LEU A 274 -2.39 22.06 -27.60
N LYS A 275 -2.96 22.57 -28.69
CA LYS A 275 -3.98 23.63 -28.65
C LYS A 275 -5.31 23.16 -28.10
N GLU A 276 -5.74 21.96 -28.50
CA GLU A 276 -7.05 21.43 -28.15
C GLU A 276 -6.96 19.90 -28.05
N SER A 277 -7.14 19.40 -26.84
CA SER A 277 -7.15 17.97 -26.57
C SER A 277 -8.05 17.61 -25.41
N THR A 278 -8.66 16.43 -25.48
CA THR A 278 -9.59 15.97 -24.45
C THR A 278 -9.47 14.47 -24.29
N ILE A 279 -9.59 14.00 -23.05
CA ILE A 279 -9.60 12.58 -22.73
C ILE A 279 -11.05 12.11 -22.62
N TYR A 280 -11.34 10.98 -23.26
CA TYR A 280 -12.64 10.32 -23.21
C TYR A 280 -12.51 8.92 -22.63
N SER A 281 -13.60 8.43 -22.03
CA SER A 281 -13.73 7.01 -21.66
C SER A 281 -14.49 6.21 -22.71
N LEU A 282 -13.99 5.01 -23.01
CA LEU A 282 -14.69 3.97 -23.75
C LEU A 282 -15.71 3.30 -22.84
N SER A 283 -16.89 3.04 -23.37
CA SER A 283 -17.86 2.18 -22.69
C SER A 283 -17.38 0.71 -22.68
N LYS A 284 -17.86 -0.08 -21.71
CA LYS A 284 -17.37 -1.44 -21.41
C LYS A 284 -17.31 -2.41 -22.60
N ASN A 285 -18.12 -2.19 -23.63
CA ASN A 285 -18.20 -3.05 -24.82
C ASN A 285 -17.78 -2.33 -26.12
N GLN A 286 -17.35 -1.07 -26.05
CA GLN A 286 -17.00 -0.30 -27.23
C GLN A 286 -15.54 -0.56 -27.62
N LYS A 287 -15.34 -0.95 -28.87
CA LYS A 287 -14.00 -1.14 -29.42
C LYS A 287 -13.38 0.21 -29.75
N TYR A 288 -12.09 0.37 -29.46
CA TYR A 288 -11.33 1.56 -29.81
C TYR A 288 -11.45 1.94 -31.30
N ALA A 289 -11.40 0.96 -32.21
CA ALA A 289 -11.51 1.19 -33.65
C ALA A 289 -12.84 1.84 -34.08
N GLU A 290 -13.88 1.67 -33.27
CA GLU A 290 -15.26 2.13 -33.50
C GLU A 290 -15.61 3.37 -32.65
N PHE A 291 -14.68 3.84 -31.81
CA PHE A 291 -14.92 4.99 -30.93
C PHE A 291 -15.05 6.31 -31.69
N ASP A 292 -15.97 7.16 -31.26
CA ASP A 292 -16.14 8.53 -31.74
C ASP A 292 -16.35 9.48 -30.57
N HIS A 293 -15.52 10.52 -30.53
CA HIS A 293 -15.54 11.53 -29.48
C HIS A 293 -16.82 12.38 -29.45
N GLU A 294 -17.54 12.51 -30.58
CA GLU A 294 -18.83 13.22 -30.63
C GLU A 294 -19.91 12.57 -29.73
N HIS A 295 -19.74 11.29 -29.40
CA HIS A 295 -20.66 10.51 -28.56
C HIS A 295 -19.98 10.02 -27.26
N GLY A 296 -18.73 10.42 -27.02
CA GLY A 296 -17.93 9.96 -25.89
C GLY A 296 -18.21 10.75 -24.60
N VAL A 297 -17.95 10.12 -23.45
CA VAL A 297 -17.99 10.81 -22.16
C VAL A 297 -16.62 11.45 -21.91
N SER A 298 -16.54 12.77 -21.98
CA SER A 298 -15.32 13.53 -21.66
C SER A 298 -15.01 13.45 -20.17
N LEU A 299 -13.75 13.27 -19.82
CA LEU A 299 -13.30 13.40 -18.44
C LEU A 299 -13.00 14.87 -18.10
N PRO A 300 -13.45 15.38 -16.93
CA PRO A 300 -13.19 16.76 -16.53
C PRO A 300 -11.69 17.02 -16.33
N GLU A 301 -11.24 18.22 -16.72
CA GLU A 301 -9.86 18.68 -16.53
C GLU A 301 -9.47 18.67 -15.04
N GLY A 302 -8.23 18.24 -14.73
CA GLY A 302 -7.70 18.15 -13.36
C GLY A 302 -7.47 16.73 -12.83
N ARG A 303 -7.82 15.68 -13.59
CA ARG A 303 -7.39 14.31 -13.30
C ARG A 303 -6.07 14.02 -14.02
N GLY A 304 -4.96 14.14 -13.28
CA GLY A 304 -3.63 13.84 -13.80
C GLY A 304 -3.48 12.38 -14.19
N LEU A 305 -3.15 12.12 -15.45
CA LEU A 305 -2.58 10.83 -15.87
C LEU A 305 -1.06 10.92 -15.74
N PHE A 306 -0.47 9.95 -15.06
CA PHE A 306 0.98 9.86 -14.92
C PHE A 306 1.53 9.03 -16.07
N PHE A 307 2.27 9.67 -16.96
CA PHE A 307 2.98 9.04 -18.06
C PHE A 307 4.50 9.08 -17.81
N SER A 308 5.24 8.07 -18.27
CA SER A 308 6.70 8.15 -18.28
C SER A 308 7.17 9.13 -19.35
N GLU A 309 8.35 9.74 -19.17
CA GLU A 309 8.95 10.66 -20.15
C GLU A 309 9.10 10.00 -21.53
N GLU A 310 9.51 8.74 -21.58
CA GLU A 310 9.63 7.97 -22.83
C GLU A 310 8.29 7.84 -23.57
N TRP A 311 7.20 7.67 -22.84
CA TRP A 311 5.88 7.50 -23.43
C TRP A 311 5.30 8.84 -23.91
N VAL A 312 5.55 9.93 -23.17
CA VAL A 312 5.23 11.30 -23.62
C VAL A 312 5.96 11.62 -24.92
N GLN A 313 7.25 11.29 -25.01
CA GLN A 313 8.02 11.51 -26.24
C GLN A 313 7.46 10.71 -27.43
N ALA A 314 7.09 9.43 -27.21
CA ALA A 314 6.50 8.60 -28.26
C ALA A 314 5.14 9.14 -28.78
N MET A 315 4.35 9.78 -27.91
CA MET A 315 3.12 10.45 -28.32
C MET A 315 3.41 11.73 -29.12
N ILE A 316 4.37 12.55 -28.68
CA ILE A 316 4.82 13.75 -29.41
C ILE A 316 5.27 13.38 -30.82
N ASP A 317 6.10 12.35 -30.94
CA ASP A 317 6.60 11.85 -32.23
C ASP A 317 5.44 11.38 -33.12
N THR A 318 4.43 10.74 -32.52
CA THR A 318 3.22 10.30 -33.21
C THR A 318 2.38 11.48 -33.71
N VAL A 319 2.13 12.49 -32.88
CA VAL A 319 1.41 13.71 -33.27
C VAL A 319 2.12 14.40 -34.43
N ASN A 320 3.44 14.60 -34.31
CA ASN A 320 4.24 15.25 -35.35
C ASN A 320 4.27 14.46 -36.66
N ARG A 321 4.34 13.13 -36.59
CA ARG A 321 4.22 12.26 -37.76
C ARG A 321 2.89 12.47 -38.48
N GLU A 322 1.77 12.50 -37.75
CA GLU A 322 0.44 12.68 -38.32
C GLU A 322 0.17 14.10 -38.85
N LEU A 323 0.78 15.13 -38.26
CA LEU A 323 0.74 16.49 -38.79
C LEU A 323 1.45 16.60 -40.14
N ASN A 324 2.55 15.88 -40.33
CA ASN A 324 3.34 15.90 -41.57
C ASN A 324 2.66 15.15 -42.72
N ILE A 325 1.85 14.14 -42.45
CA ILE A 325 1.08 13.40 -43.49
C ILE A 325 0.09 14.33 -44.22
N LYS A 326 -0.38 15.41 -43.59
CA LYS A 326 -1.33 16.38 -44.19
C LYS A 326 -0.68 17.38 -45.17
N ARG A 327 0.65 17.38 -45.29
CA ARG A 327 1.42 18.31 -46.15
C ARG A 327 1.83 17.73 -47.51
N ASN A 328 1.56 16.45 -47.77
CA ASN A 328 1.75 15.79 -49.07
C ASN A 328 0.40 15.47 -49.71
#